data_AF-A0A3A1U3K0-F1
#
_entry.id   AF-A0A3A1U3K0-F1
#
_cell.length_a   1.000
_cell.length_b   1.000
_cell.length_c   1.000
_cell.angle_alpha   90.00
_cell.angle_beta   90.00
_cell.angle_gamma   90.00
#
_symmetry.space_group_name_H-M   'P 1'
#
loop_
_entity.id
_entity.type
_entity.pdbx_description
1 polymer ?
#
loop_
_entity_poly.entity_id
_entity_poly.type
_entity_poly.pdbx_seq_one_letter_code
_entity_poly.pdbx_strand_id
1 'polypeptide(L)'
;MPLPPTSVRRGAVRFTAADPVGAPPEPVRHAAGYGPFVDLVERDGGLPADLAGDLGALAAFVRAHATELADPDLAAAGAVFLGNALVAAYPRAAWQSASQREVGTRAVSMPVDAAFAALRDEPGFGPRMAAELPARWAEEDARWDAVDAAMTATSDAGEGVRLDEAPELDRPPVAVGPFPDEHGDPIPYGDRWPDGPSDDAYSRVTHPERFAPLLDVAAALVAHLERHYEVTVERSDDAVTLRPSAGAPLRLTRTDFPSVHVRAGLLLAETLPQCGCDACDETAASLIDALEQTVLGVAAGGLAEHVPTRPGTGAFHLALPDGGGRGSGGSDLPDPADRLVDPEAVLALDGAPWPAWPRRAADQAAISSTA
;
A
#
# COMPACT_ATOMS: atom_id res chain seq x y z
N MET A 1 -31.16 -26.96 -29.07
CA MET A 1 -30.61 -26.12 -30.14
C MET A 1 -30.50 -24.70 -29.59
N PRO A 2 -29.34 -24.30 -29.04
CA PRO A 2 -29.16 -22.94 -28.55
C PRO A 2 -28.77 -22.01 -29.71
N LEU A 3 -29.36 -20.83 -29.72
CA LEU A 3 -29.11 -19.76 -30.69
C LEU A 3 -27.64 -19.27 -30.59
N PRO A 4 -27.02 -18.83 -31.70
CA PRO A 4 -25.65 -18.32 -31.66
C PRO A 4 -25.62 -16.95 -30.95
N PRO A 5 -24.60 -16.65 -30.14
CA PRO A 5 -24.35 -15.29 -29.73
C PRO A 5 -23.89 -14.50 -30.95
N THR A 6 -24.74 -13.57 -31.38
CA THR A 6 -24.45 -12.57 -32.40
C THR A 6 -23.22 -11.77 -32.00
N SER A 7 -22.15 -11.91 -32.76
CA SER A 7 -20.97 -11.05 -32.67
C SER A 7 -21.34 -9.62 -33.09
N VAL A 8 -21.14 -8.65 -32.21
CA VAL A 8 -20.91 -7.26 -32.61
C VAL A 8 -19.42 -7.00 -32.44
N ARG A 9 -18.72 -6.74 -33.55
CA ARG A 9 -17.35 -6.22 -33.54
C ARG A 9 -17.39 -4.73 -33.25
N ARG A 10 -16.92 -4.35 -32.06
CA ARG A 10 -16.25 -3.10 -31.71
C ARG A 10 -15.17 -3.45 -30.68
N GLY A 11 -14.07 -2.70 -30.62
CA GLY A 11 -12.81 -3.08 -29.96
C GLY A 11 -12.90 -3.38 -28.46
N ALA A 12 -13.45 -4.53 -28.11
CA ALA A 12 -13.52 -5.04 -26.76
C ALA A 12 -12.16 -5.61 -26.37
N VAL A 13 -11.41 -4.87 -25.55
CA VAL A 13 -10.39 -5.47 -24.69
C VAL A 13 -11.12 -6.46 -23.80
N ARG A 14 -10.82 -7.76 -23.96
CA ARG A 14 -11.19 -8.77 -22.96
C ARG A 14 -10.15 -8.68 -21.86
N PHE A 15 -10.52 -8.08 -20.74
CA PHE A 15 -9.76 -8.20 -19.51
C PHE A 15 -9.95 -9.64 -19.00
N THR A 16 -8.91 -10.45 -19.12
CA THR A 16 -8.76 -11.62 -18.25
C THR A 16 -8.27 -11.09 -16.92
N ALA A 17 -9.03 -11.31 -15.85
CA ALA A 17 -8.56 -11.07 -14.50
C ALA A 17 -7.17 -11.70 -14.36
N ALA A 18 -6.17 -10.88 -14.06
CA ALA A 18 -4.89 -11.42 -13.62
C ALA A 18 -5.16 -12.24 -12.35
N ASP A 19 -4.60 -13.45 -12.28
CA ASP A 19 -4.62 -14.21 -11.04
C ASP A 19 -4.09 -13.31 -9.91
N PRO A 20 -4.73 -13.29 -8.74
CA PRO A 20 -4.25 -12.49 -7.63
C PRO A 20 -2.79 -12.87 -7.34
N VAL A 21 -1.92 -11.87 -7.31
CA VAL A 21 -0.56 -11.99 -6.76
C VAL A 21 -0.67 -12.80 -5.48
N GLY A 22 0.12 -13.88 -5.40
CA GLY A 22 -0.04 -14.95 -4.41
C GLY A 22 -0.29 -14.42 -2.99
N ALA A 23 -1.11 -15.16 -2.24
CA ALA A 23 -1.50 -14.80 -0.88
C ALA A 23 -0.29 -14.29 -0.08
N PRO A 24 -0.45 -13.18 0.68
CA PRO A 24 0.66 -12.64 1.47
C PRO A 24 1.25 -13.75 2.36
N PRO A 25 2.58 -13.77 2.55
CA PRO A 25 3.22 -14.78 3.38
C PRO A 25 2.56 -14.82 4.76
N GLU A 26 2.33 -16.03 5.28
CA GLU A 26 1.70 -16.17 6.58
C GLU A 26 2.48 -15.38 7.64
N PRO A 27 1.78 -14.62 8.51
CA PRO A 27 2.42 -13.81 9.51
C PRO A 27 3.30 -14.68 10.41
N VAL A 28 4.52 -14.23 10.68
CA VAL A 28 5.44 -14.96 11.56
C VAL A 28 4.92 -14.83 13.00
N ARG A 29 4.45 -15.94 13.57
CA ARG A 29 3.82 -15.96 14.91
C ARG A 29 4.76 -16.41 16.03
N HIS A 30 5.95 -16.87 15.67
CA HIS A 30 6.95 -17.35 16.61
C HIS A 30 8.35 -17.17 16.04
N ALA A 31 9.24 -16.55 16.82
CA ALA A 31 10.63 -16.35 16.45
C ALA A 31 11.54 -17.22 17.33
N ALA A 32 12.55 -17.84 16.71
CA ALA A 32 13.57 -18.62 17.40
C ALA A 32 14.67 -17.72 18.01
N GLY A 33 15.51 -18.29 18.89
CA GLY A 33 16.68 -17.59 19.47
C GLY A 33 16.52 -17.12 20.92
N TYR A 34 15.42 -17.47 21.59
CA TYR A 34 15.16 -17.12 23.00
C TYR A 34 15.62 -18.18 24.02
N GLY A 35 16.22 -19.29 23.57
CA GLY A 35 16.67 -20.41 24.42
C GLY A 35 17.54 -19.97 25.62
N PRO A 36 18.57 -19.11 25.43
CA PRO A 36 19.39 -18.64 26.55
C PRO A 36 18.61 -17.92 27.65
N PHE A 37 17.53 -17.22 27.30
CA PHE A 37 16.66 -16.57 28.29
C PHE A 37 15.80 -17.59 29.03
N VAL A 38 15.33 -18.64 28.36
CA VAL A 38 14.62 -19.76 29.01
C VAL A 38 15.53 -20.46 30.02
N ASP A 39 16.79 -20.71 29.67
CA ASP A 39 17.77 -21.32 30.57
C ASP A 39 18.02 -20.47 31.83
N LEU A 40 17.98 -19.13 31.69
CA LEU A 40 18.03 -18.21 32.83
C LEU A 40 16.81 -18.35 33.74
N VAL A 41 15.61 -18.37 33.16
CA VAL A 41 14.35 -18.50 33.92
C VAL A 41 14.30 -19.82 34.69
N GLU A 42 14.64 -20.93 34.04
CA GLU A 42 14.60 -22.25 34.66
C GLU A 42 15.66 -22.41 35.75
N ARG A 43 16.85 -21.82 35.56
CA ARG A 43 17.92 -21.80 36.56
C ARG A 43 17.55 -21.05 37.84
N ASP A 44 16.72 -20.01 37.73
CA ASP A 44 16.17 -19.28 38.88
C ASP A 44 14.92 -19.97 39.48
N GLY A 45 14.55 -21.14 38.94
CA GLY A 45 13.41 -21.94 39.40
C GLY A 45 12.05 -21.45 38.91
N GLY A 46 12.02 -20.54 37.93
CA GLY A 46 10.82 -20.05 37.28
C GLY A 46 10.32 -20.98 36.16
N LEU A 47 9.07 -20.76 35.73
CA LEU A 47 8.50 -21.41 34.55
C LEU A 47 8.39 -20.39 33.41
N PRO A 48 8.99 -20.65 32.24
CA PRO A 48 8.87 -19.73 31.09
C PRO A 48 7.41 -19.49 30.68
N ALA A 49 6.54 -20.49 30.79
CA ALA A 49 5.13 -20.34 30.47
C ALA A 49 4.42 -19.29 31.34
N ASP A 50 4.79 -19.19 32.61
CA ASP A 50 4.20 -18.22 33.54
C ASP A 50 4.61 -16.80 33.17
N LEU A 51 5.88 -16.59 32.80
CA LEU A 51 6.37 -15.29 32.34
C LEU A 51 5.79 -14.91 30.96
N ALA A 52 5.56 -15.87 30.07
CA ALA A 52 4.93 -15.61 28.79
C ALA A 52 3.44 -15.23 28.93
N GLY A 53 2.75 -15.76 29.94
CA GLY A 53 1.35 -15.47 30.22
C GLY A 53 1.10 -14.20 31.05
N ASP A 54 2.12 -13.67 31.71
CA ASP A 54 2.03 -12.49 32.58
C ASP A 54 3.18 -11.51 32.30
N LEU A 55 2.90 -10.49 31.49
CA LEU A 55 3.87 -9.43 31.16
C LEU A 55 4.35 -8.65 32.39
N GLY A 56 3.54 -8.58 33.45
CA GLY A 56 3.94 -7.97 34.72
C GLY A 56 4.97 -8.82 35.46
N ALA A 57 4.77 -10.15 35.48
CA ALA A 57 5.74 -11.10 36.02
C ALA A 57 7.05 -11.11 35.21
N LEU A 58 6.96 -11.08 33.89
CA LEU A 58 8.12 -10.92 33.01
C LEU A 58 8.90 -9.64 33.31
N ALA A 59 8.21 -8.51 33.45
CA ALA A 59 8.84 -7.23 33.79
C ALA A 59 9.51 -7.26 35.18
N ALA A 60 8.93 -7.95 36.16
CA ALA A 60 9.54 -8.14 37.46
C ALA A 60 10.80 -9.02 37.37
N PHE A 61 10.74 -10.11 36.60
CA PHE A 61 11.84 -11.04 36.39
C PHE A 61 13.04 -10.37 35.70
N VAL A 62 12.79 -9.63 34.62
CA VAL A 62 13.83 -8.90 33.86
C VAL A 62 14.58 -7.91 34.75
N ARG A 63 13.86 -7.22 35.66
CA ARG A 63 14.49 -6.28 36.60
C ARG A 63 15.30 -6.98 37.68
N ALA A 64 14.81 -8.09 38.22
CA ALA A 64 15.54 -8.87 39.20
C ALA A 64 16.89 -9.39 38.64
N HIS A 65 16.95 -9.65 37.33
CA HIS A 65 18.13 -10.16 36.64
C HIS A 65 18.85 -9.11 35.77
N ALA A 66 18.67 -7.81 36.05
CA ALA A 66 19.19 -6.74 35.19
C ALA A 66 20.72 -6.81 34.98
N THR A 67 21.47 -7.29 35.97
CA THR A 67 22.94 -7.43 35.87
C THR A 67 23.35 -8.54 34.90
N GLU A 68 22.67 -9.70 34.91
CA GLU A 68 22.93 -10.78 33.94
C GLU A 68 22.45 -10.38 32.55
N LEU A 69 21.31 -9.69 32.47
CA LEU A 69 20.74 -9.14 31.23
C LEU A 69 21.44 -7.89 30.70
N ALA A 70 22.61 -7.53 31.27
CA ALA A 70 23.53 -6.59 30.64
C ALA A 70 24.33 -7.24 29.49
N ASP A 71 24.40 -8.58 29.46
CA ASP A 71 24.95 -9.33 28.34
C ASP A 71 24.07 -9.15 27.09
N PRO A 72 24.66 -8.76 25.93
CA PRO A 72 23.89 -8.43 24.74
C PRO A 72 23.21 -9.64 24.10
N ASP A 73 23.80 -10.84 24.16
CA ASP A 73 23.23 -12.05 23.58
C ASP A 73 22.04 -12.53 24.42
N LEU A 74 22.17 -12.47 25.74
CA LEU A 74 21.09 -12.82 26.67
C LEU A 74 19.95 -11.79 26.62
N ALA A 75 20.27 -10.49 26.47
CA ALA A 75 19.27 -9.45 26.25
C ALA A 75 18.54 -9.63 24.91
N ALA A 76 19.26 -9.98 23.84
CA ALA A 76 18.66 -10.25 22.54
C ALA A 76 17.74 -11.48 22.59
N ALA A 77 18.11 -12.54 23.33
CA ALA A 77 17.25 -13.70 23.57
C ALA A 77 16.00 -13.34 24.39
N GLY A 78 16.14 -12.47 25.39
CA GLY A 78 15.03 -11.94 26.18
C GLY A 78 14.06 -11.08 25.37
N ALA A 79 14.57 -10.28 24.44
CA ALA A 79 13.74 -9.50 23.52
C ALA A 79 12.91 -10.41 22.59
N VAL A 80 13.50 -11.51 22.09
CA VAL A 80 12.75 -12.53 21.33
C VAL A 80 11.68 -13.18 22.19
N PHE A 81 11.99 -13.50 23.46
CA PHE A 81 11.01 -14.04 24.39
C PHE A 81 9.83 -13.09 24.61
N LEU A 82 10.11 -11.80 24.87
CA LEU A 82 9.09 -10.75 25.01
C LEU A 82 8.20 -10.66 23.77
N GLY A 83 8.81 -10.64 22.57
CA GLY A 83 8.04 -10.58 21.33
C GLY A 83 7.11 -11.79 21.15
N ASN A 84 7.59 -13.00 21.45
CA ASN A 84 6.75 -14.21 21.41
C ASN A 84 5.62 -14.16 22.44
N ALA A 85 5.89 -13.66 23.65
CA ALA A 85 4.86 -13.48 24.68
C ALA A 85 3.78 -12.48 24.23
N LEU A 86 4.17 -11.38 23.59
CA LEU A 86 3.24 -10.42 23.00
C LEU A 86 2.41 -11.04 21.88
N VAL A 87 3.01 -11.77 20.93
CA VAL A 87 2.26 -12.45 19.87
C VAL A 87 1.28 -13.50 20.42
N ALA A 88 1.66 -14.20 21.49
CA ALA A 88 0.79 -15.17 22.14
C ALA A 88 -0.39 -14.49 22.88
N ALA A 89 -0.13 -13.36 23.54
CA ALA A 89 -1.15 -12.59 24.26
C ALA A 89 -2.14 -11.88 23.31
N TYR A 90 -1.71 -11.56 22.09
CA TYR A 90 -2.48 -10.75 21.14
C TYR A 90 -2.62 -11.47 19.78
N PRO A 91 -3.77 -12.12 19.52
CA PRO A 91 -3.97 -12.97 18.33
C PRO A 91 -3.75 -12.31 16.97
N ARG A 92 -3.91 -10.98 16.89
CA ARG A 92 -3.70 -10.17 15.68
C ARG A 92 -2.28 -9.66 15.51
N ALA A 93 -1.44 -9.79 16.54
CA ALA A 93 -0.05 -9.39 16.46
C ALA A 93 0.78 -10.45 15.73
N ALA A 94 1.79 -9.98 15.01
CA ALA A 94 2.78 -10.81 14.35
C ALA A 94 4.15 -10.17 14.48
N TRP A 95 5.19 -10.98 14.30
CA TRP A 95 6.52 -10.48 14.03
C TRP A 95 6.55 -9.77 12.69
N GLN A 96 7.15 -8.59 12.67
CA GLN A 96 7.33 -7.77 11.48
C GLN A 96 8.82 -7.57 11.24
N SER A 97 9.22 -7.70 9.98
CA SER A 97 10.60 -7.47 9.55
C SER A 97 10.73 -6.06 9.00
N ALA A 98 10.96 -5.10 9.89
CA ALA A 98 11.53 -3.81 9.51
C ALA A 98 13.06 -3.87 9.68
N SER A 99 13.76 -2.75 9.52
CA SER A 99 15.19 -2.62 9.85
C SER A 99 15.51 -2.95 11.33
N GLN A 100 14.49 -3.13 12.17
CA GLN A 100 14.53 -3.61 13.55
C GLN A 100 13.53 -4.77 13.75
N ARG A 101 13.72 -5.56 14.83
CA ARG A 101 12.78 -6.61 15.22
C ARG A 101 11.57 -5.98 15.90
N GLU A 102 10.40 -6.13 15.30
CA GLU A 102 9.17 -5.54 15.81
C GLU A 102 8.06 -6.57 15.98
N VAL A 103 7.18 -6.32 16.96
CA VAL A 103 5.94 -7.07 17.16
C VAL A 103 4.78 -6.10 17.25
N GLY A 104 3.70 -6.43 16.54
CA GLY A 104 2.49 -5.62 16.55
C GLY A 104 1.45 -6.05 15.55
N THR A 105 0.36 -5.29 15.50
CA THR A 105 -0.69 -5.44 14.49
C THR A 105 -0.35 -4.59 13.27
N ARG A 106 -1.23 -4.58 12.26
CA ARG A 106 -1.09 -3.69 11.07
C ARG A 106 -1.08 -2.20 11.46
N ALA A 107 -1.61 -1.87 12.63
CA ALA A 107 -1.83 -0.50 13.08
C ALA A 107 -0.69 0.07 13.93
N VAL A 108 -0.13 -0.78 14.80
CA VAL A 108 0.83 -0.39 15.82
C VAL A 108 1.83 -1.51 15.99
N SER A 109 3.11 -1.19 15.82
CA SER A 109 4.25 -2.05 16.12
C SER A 109 5.07 -1.52 17.28
N MET A 110 5.85 -2.41 17.90
CA MET A 110 6.77 -2.09 18.97
C MET A 110 8.14 -2.71 18.67
N PRO A 111 9.23 -1.92 18.72
CA PRO A 111 10.59 -2.45 18.65
C PRO A 111 10.89 -3.24 19.93
N VAL A 112 10.96 -4.57 19.81
CA VAL A 112 11.04 -5.45 20.99
C VAL A 112 12.36 -5.31 21.73
N ASP A 113 13.44 -4.97 21.02
CA ASP A 113 14.76 -4.72 21.59
C ASP A 113 14.76 -3.50 22.52
N ALA A 114 14.18 -2.39 22.06
CA ALA A 114 14.07 -1.17 22.86
C ALA A 114 13.10 -1.35 24.03
N ALA A 115 11.98 -2.05 23.80
CA ALA A 115 11.01 -2.35 24.85
C ALA A 115 11.62 -3.26 25.93
N PHE A 116 12.41 -4.26 25.56
CA PHE A 116 13.09 -5.14 26.51
C PHE A 116 14.13 -4.38 27.35
N ALA A 117 14.91 -3.49 26.72
CA ALA A 117 15.82 -2.60 27.45
C ALA A 117 15.06 -1.70 28.44
N ALA A 118 13.93 -1.13 28.04
CA ALA A 118 13.09 -0.32 28.93
C ALA A 118 12.49 -1.13 30.09
N LEU A 119 12.11 -2.41 29.89
CA LEU A 119 11.70 -3.28 31.00
C LEU A 119 12.80 -3.45 32.06
N ARG A 120 14.06 -3.53 31.64
CA ARG A 120 15.23 -3.64 32.50
C ARG A 120 15.54 -2.33 33.22
N ASP A 121 15.52 -1.22 32.49
CA ASP A 121 16.11 0.04 32.93
C ASP A 121 15.08 1.01 33.56
N GLU A 122 13.79 0.86 33.26
CA GLU A 122 12.72 1.77 33.70
C GLU A 122 11.69 1.08 34.60
N PRO A 123 11.68 1.34 35.92
CA PRO A 123 10.77 0.66 36.86
C PRO A 123 9.27 0.80 36.57
N GLY A 124 8.86 1.90 35.91
CA GLY A 124 7.45 2.16 35.56
C GLY A 124 7.01 1.57 34.22
N PHE A 125 7.94 1.13 33.36
CA PHE A 125 7.64 0.77 31.98
C PHE A 125 6.80 -0.52 31.89
N GLY A 126 7.17 -1.57 32.63
CA GLY A 126 6.45 -2.85 32.63
C GLY A 126 4.99 -2.76 33.07
N PRO A 127 4.69 -2.18 34.25
CA PRO A 127 3.30 -1.99 34.69
C PRO A 127 2.47 -1.14 33.72
N ARG A 128 3.07 -0.08 33.16
CA ARG A 128 2.42 0.77 32.14
C ARG A 128 2.12 -0.01 30.87
N MET A 129 3.08 -0.78 30.36
CA MET A 129 2.90 -1.63 29.18
C MET A 129 1.76 -2.64 29.41
N ALA A 130 1.77 -3.35 30.54
CA ALA A 130 0.73 -4.33 30.85
C ALA A 130 -0.67 -3.70 30.97
N ALA A 131 -0.78 -2.46 31.47
CA ALA A 131 -2.04 -1.76 31.64
C ALA A 131 -2.57 -1.10 30.35
N GLU A 132 -1.69 -0.49 29.54
CA GLU A 132 -2.09 0.38 28.43
C GLU A 132 -2.06 -0.34 27.06
N LEU A 133 -1.13 -1.27 26.87
CA LEU A 133 -0.91 -1.91 25.57
C LEU A 133 -2.14 -2.70 25.07
N PRO A 134 -2.87 -3.49 25.90
CA PRO A 134 -4.05 -4.20 25.43
C PRO A 134 -5.15 -3.28 24.92
N ALA A 135 -5.44 -2.21 25.67
CA ALA A 135 -6.47 -1.24 25.32
C ALA A 135 -6.08 -0.49 24.04
N ARG A 136 -4.81 -0.09 23.91
CA ARG A 136 -4.29 0.60 22.73
C ARG A 136 -4.38 -0.26 21.46
N TRP A 137 -3.96 -1.52 21.53
CA TRP A 137 -4.04 -2.41 20.36
C TRP A 137 -5.49 -2.74 20.00
N ALA A 138 -6.37 -2.95 20.99
CA ALA A 138 -7.80 -3.18 20.72
C ALA A 138 -8.51 -1.96 20.11
N GLU A 139 -8.22 -0.73 20.57
CA GLU A 139 -8.76 0.51 20.00
C GLU A 139 -8.34 0.68 18.53
N GLU A 140 -7.07 0.43 18.23
CA GLU A 140 -6.55 0.54 16.87
C GLU A 140 -7.07 -0.60 15.97
N ASP A 141 -7.13 -1.84 16.44
CA ASP A 141 -7.71 -2.95 15.68
C ASP A 141 -9.19 -2.69 15.34
N ALA A 142 -9.98 -2.22 16.31
CA ALA A 142 -11.39 -1.87 16.08
C ALA A 142 -11.55 -0.72 15.08
N ARG A 143 -10.61 0.23 15.11
CA ARG A 143 -10.57 1.32 14.14
C ARG A 143 -10.28 0.81 12.73
N TRP A 144 -9.30 -0.07 12.58
CA TRP A 144 -8.98 -0.67 11.28
C TRP A 144 -10.10 -1.57 10.77
N ASP A 145 -10.77 -2.32 11.64
CA ASP A 145 -11.97 -3.07 11.27
C ASP A 145 -13.09 -2.14 10.75
N ALA A 146 -13.25 -0.96 11.37
CA ALA A 146 -14.22 0.03 10.90
C ALA A 146 -13.82 0.64 9.54
N VAL A 147 -12.52 0.88 9.32
CA VAL A 147 -11.99 1.29 8.01
C VAL A 147 -12.27 0.20 6.98
N ASP A 148 -11.86 -1.05 7.23
CA ASP A 148 -12.08 -2.17 6.31
C ASP A 148 -13.57 -2.39 6.01
N ALA A 149 -14.44 -2.23 7.01
CA ALA A 149 -15.88 -2.31 6.83
C ALA A 149 -16.44 -1.16 5.98
N ALA A 150 -16.00 0.09 6.21
CA ALA A 150 -16.38 1.25 5.40
C ALA A 150 -15.87 1.12 3.95
N MET A 151 -14.67 0.58 3.79
CA MET A 151 -14.04 0.33 2.50
C MET A 151 -14.82 -0.73 1.72
N THR A 152 -15.13 -1.87 2.37
CA THR A 152 -15.96 -2.94 1.80
C THR A 152 -17.34 -2.41 1.42
N ALA A 153 -17.97 -1.62 2.30
CA ALA A 153 -19.27 -1.02 2.03
C ALA A 153 -19.23 -0.02 0.85
N THR A 154 -18.13 0.73 0.69
CA THR A 154 -17.96 1.67 -0.44
C THR A 154 -17.77 0.92 -1.75
N SER A 155 -17.01 -0.19 -1.74
CA SER A 155 -16.83 -1.06 -2.90
C SER A 155 -18.12 -1.81 -3.27
N ASP A 156 -18.86 -2.31 -2.28
CA ASP A 156 -20.12 -3.06 -2.46
C ASP A 156 -21.29 -2.14 -2.84
N ALA A 157 -21.29 -0.90 -2.36
CA ALA A 157 -22.38 0.02 -2.64
C ALA A 157 -22.48 0.32 -4.13
N GLY A 158 -21.37 0.43 -4.88
CA GLY A 158 -21.41 0.84 -6.30
C GLY A 158 -22.17 2.16 -6.56
N GLU A 159 -22.59 2.87 -5.50
CA GLU A 159 -23.65 3.87 -5.55
C GLU A 159 -23.06 5.27 -5.40
N GLY A 160 -22.01 5.54 -6.18
CA GLY A 160 -21.37 6.85 -6.21
C GLY A 160 -20.43 7.12 -7.37
N VAL A 161 -19.79 6.10 -7.95
CA VAL A 161 -18.80 6.30 -9.01
C VAL A 161 -19.42 5.94 -10.36
N ARG A 162 -19.97 6.92 -11.06
CA ARG A 162 -20.43 6.73 -12.45
C ARG A 162 -19.24 6.71 -13.40
N LEU A 163 -18.48 5.63 -13.36
CA LEU A 163 -17.30 5.40 -14.20
C LEU A 163 -17.67 5.33 -15.69
N ASP A 164 -18.89 4.88 -15.99
CA ASP A 164 -19.44 4.76 -17.35
C ASP A 164 -19.64 6.12 -18.07
N GLU A 165 -19.59 7.24 -17.34
CA GLU A 165 -19.77 8.58 -17.90
C GLU A 165 -18.44 9.27 -18.23
N ALA A 166 -17.28 8.65 -17.95
CA ALA A 166 -15.98 9.26 -18.23
C ALA A 166 -15.77 9.45 -19.75
N PRO A 167 -15.23 10.60 -20.19
CA PRO A 167 -14.90 10.79 -21.60
C PRO A 167 -13.82 9.81 -22.04
N GLU A 168 -13.95 9.30 -23.26
CA GLU A 168 -12.99 8.35 -23.83
C GLU A 168 -11.62 9.01 -24.00
N LEU A 169 -10.57 8.34 -23.52
CA LEU A 169 -9.19 8.77 -23.71
C LEU A 169 -8.71 8.40 -25.11
N ASP A 170 -8.26 9.38 -25.87
CA ASP A 170 -7.53 9.14 -27.12
C ASP A 170 -6.08 8.73 -26.79
N ARG A 171 -5.87 7.42 -26.65
CA ARG A 171 -4.57 6.84 -26.24
C ARG A 171 -3.55 7.00 -27.38
N PRO A 172 -2.35 7.58 -27.11
CA PRO A 172 -1.27 7.60 -28.08
C PRO A 172 -0.87 6.19 -28.54
N PRO A 173 -0.43 6.01 -29.80
CA PRO A 173 0.05 4.71 -30.26
C PRO A 173 1.29 4.27 -29.46
N VAL A 174 1.20 3.11 -28.83
CA VAL A 174 2.27 2.53 -28.01
C VAL A 174 3.14 1.64 -28.88
N ALA A 175 4.38 2.06 -29.13
CA ALA A 175 5.37 1.22 -29.78
C ALA A 175 6.00 0.28 -28.73
N VAL A 176 5.53 -0.98 -28.69
CA VAL A 176 6.19 -2.03 -27.93
C VAL A 176 7.15 -2.73 -28.88
N GLY A 177 8.45 -2.43 -28.76
CA GLY A 177 9.46 -3.04 -29.63
C GLY A 177 9.61 -4.54 -29.33
N PRO A 178 10.17 -5.33 -30.27
CA PRO A 178 10.95 -6.47 -29.83
C PRO A 178 12.23 -5.93 -29.16
N PHE A 179 12.40 -6.23 -27.88
CA PHE A 179 13.64 -5.94 -27.13
C PHE A 179 14.51 -7.18 -27.20
N PRO A 180 15.67 -7.16 -27.88
CA PRO A 180 16.50 -8.35 -28.06
C PRO A 180 17.33 -8.66 -26.81
N ASP A 181 17.51 -9.94 -26.48
CA ASP A 181 18.43 -10.40 -25.45
C ASP A 181 19.90 -10.35 -25.92
N GLU A 182 20.81 -10.87 -25.10
CA GLU A 182 22.25 -10.94 -25.42
C GLU A 182 22.57 -11.82 -26.65
N HIS A 183 21.65 -12.70 -27.06
CA HIS A 183 21.76 -13.54 -28.25
C HIS A 183 21.07 -12.93 -29.47
N GLY A 184 20.37 -11.80 -29.31
CA GLY A 184 19.61 -11.14 -30.36
C GLY A 184 18.17 -11.65 -30.50
N ASP A 185 17.74 -12.56 -29.63
CA ASP A 185 16.39 -13.12 -29.64
C ASP A 185 15.41 -12.19 -28.91
N PRO A 186 14.17 -11.97 -29.39
CA PRO A 186 13.21 -11.11 -28.70
C PRO A 186 12.85 -11.61 -27.30
N ILE A 187 12.98 -10.75 -26.30
CA ILE A 187 12.56 -11.02 -24.92
C ILE A 187 11.03 -10.98 -24.83
N PRO A 188 10.37 -12.06 -24.37
CA PRO A 188 8.92 -12.12 -24.24
C PRO A 188 8.47 -11.52 -22.90
N TYR A 189 8.59 -10.19 -22.74
CA TYR A 189 8.12 -9.53 -21.52
C TYR A 189 6.64 -9.82 -21.23
N GLY A 190 6.34 -10.14 -19.98
CA GLY A 190 5.03 -10.59 -19.50
C GLY A 190 4.91 -12.11 -19.38
N ASP A 191 5.75 -12.87 -20.09
CA ASP A 191 5.77 -14.33 -20.12
C ASP A 191 7.21 -14.90 -20.03
N ARG A 192 8.15 -14.14 -19.46
CA ARG A 192 9.59 -14.44 -19.49
C ARG A 192 10.02 -15.55 -18.53
N TRP A 193 9.35 -15.68 -17.38
CA TRP A 193 9.85 -16.47 -16.25
C TRP A 193 8.90 -17.59 -15.80
N PRO A 194 8.75 -18.69 -16.55
CA PRO A 194 7.88 -19.80 -16.15
C PRO A 194 8.35 -20.50 -14.87
N ASP A 195 9.68 -20.60 -14.67
CA ASP A 195 10.30 -21.20 -13.48
C ASP A 195 10.82 -20.15 -12.48
N GLY A 196 10.46 -18.88 -12.69
CA GLY A 196 10.97 -17.73 -11.95
C GLY A 196 12.28 -17.13 -12.50
N PRO A 197 12.57 -15.87 -12.16
CA PRO A 197 13.80 -15.19 -12.57
C PRO A 197 15.03 -15.70 -11.81
N SER A 198 16.22 -15.55 -12.40
CA SER A 198 17.49 -15.77 -11.69
C SER A 198 17.83 -14.60 -10.75
N ASP A 199 18.64 -14.85 -9.72
CA ASP A 199 19.08 -13.81 -8.77
C ASP A 199 19.76 -12.63 -9.47
N ASP A 200 20.56 -12.90 -10.50
CA ASP A 200 21.24 -11.87 -11.29
C ASP A 200 20.25 -10.93 -12.02
N ALA A 201 19.06 -11.41 -12.37
CA ALA A 201 18.05 -10.61 -13.07
C ALA A 201 17.44 -9.51 -12.18
N TYR A 202 17.45 -9.67 -10.85
CA TYR A 202 17.03 -8.63 -9.90
C TYR A 202 18.01 -7.46 -9.83
N SER A 203 19.26 -7.65 -10.28
CA SER A 203 20.33 -6.65 -10.21
C SER A 203 20.64 -5.98 -11.55
N ARG A 204 19.88 -6.29 -12.60
CA ARG A 204 20.12 -5.80 -13.96
C ARG A 204 18.90 -5.09 -14.52
N VAL A 205 19.16 -4.10 -15.38
CA VAL A 205 18.15 -3.38 -16.17
C VAL A 205 18.70 -3.31 -17.59
N THR A 206 18.22 -4.17 -18.48
CA THR A 206 18.76 -4.26 -19.85
C THR A 206 18.07 -3.27 -20.80
N HIS A 207 16.75 -3.13 -20.71
CA HIS A 207 15.96 -2.28 -21.60
C HIS A 207 15.06 -1.31 -20.82
N PRO A 208 15.61 -0.27 -20.17
CA PRO A 208 14.78 0.74 -19.50
C PRO A 208 13.85 1.47 -20.48
N GLU A 209 14.28 1.68 -21.72
CA GLU A 209 13.51 2.34 -22.78
C GLU A 209 12.18 1.65 -23.10
N ARG A 210 11.98 0.38 -22.66
CA ARG A 210 10.70 -0.33 -22.79
C ARG A 210 9.54 0.40 -22.12
N PHE A 211 9.82 1.19 -21.08
CA PHE A 211 8.81 1.95 -20.35
C PHE A 211 8.63 3.38 -20.86
N ALA A 212 9.42 3.84 -21.84
CA ALA A 212 9.30 5.20 -22.38
C ALA A 212 7.88 5.61 -22.82
N PRO A 213 7.05 4.72 -23.44
CA PRO A 213 5.68 5.06 -23.80
C PRO A 213 4.78 5.45 -22.63
N LEU A 214 5.12 5.06 -21.39
CA LEU A 214 4.38 5.46 -20.19
C LEU A 214 4.38 6.98 -20.00
N LEU A 215 5.49 7.64 -20.35
CA LEU A 215 5.62 9.09 -20.25
C LEU A 215 4.72 9.81 -21.26
N ASP A 216 4.58 9.26 -22.47
CA ASP A 216 3.71 9.78 -23.52
C ASP A 216 2.22 9.66 -23.12
N VAL A 217 1.84 8.52 -22.56
CA VAL A 217 0.47 8.30 -22.05
C VAL A 217 0.18 9.21 -20.86
N ALA A 218 1.13 9.40 -19.94
CA ALA A 218 0.95 10.34 -18.82
C ALA A 218 0.68 11.76 -19.33
N ALA A 219 1.41 12.22 -20.34
CA ALA A 219 1.17 13.53 -20.96
C ALA A 219 -0.21 13.61 -21.63
N ALA A 220 -0.64 12.54 -22.32
CA ALA A 220 -1.96 12.47 -22.93
C ALA A 220 -3.09 12.49 -21.89
N LEU A 221 -2.92 11.81 -20.75
CA LEU A 221 -3.85 11.84 -19.63
C LEU A 221 -3.98 13.25 -19.04
N VAL A 222 -2.87 13.98 -18.85
CA VAL A 222 -2.92 15.39 -18.42
C VAL A 222 -3.73 16.23 -19.40
N ALA A 223 -3.45 16.10 -20.70
CA ALA A 223 -4.14 16.86 -21.74
C ALA A 223 -5.64 16.51 -21.82
N HIS A 224 -5.98 15.24 -21.61
CA HIS A 224 -7.36 14.77 -21.52
C HIS A 224 -8.08 15.40 -20.32
N LEU A 225 -7.48 15.33 -19.12
CA LEU A 225 -8.08 15.89 -17.91
C LEU A 225 -8.29 17.41 -18.01
N GLU A 226 -7.29 18.15 -18.50
CA GLU A 226 -7.37 19.60 -18.69
C GLU A 226 -8.49 20.01 -19.67
N ARG A 227 -8.71 19.19 -20.71
CA ARG A 227 -9.73 19.40 -21.74
C ARG A 227 -11.14 19.16 -21.22
N HIS A 228 -11.35 18.11 -20.44
CA HIS A 228 -12.70 17.63 -20.11
C HIS A 228 -13.19 18.05 -18.71
N TYR A 229 -12.29 18.38 -17.80
CA TYR A 229 -12.61 18.69 -16.41
C TYR A 229 -12.31 20.14 -16.03
N GLU A 230 -13.03 20.65 -15.03
CA GLU A 230 -12.78 21.94 -14.39
C GLU A 230 -11.63 21.81 -13.41
N VAL A 231 -10.41 22.01 -13.93
CA VAL A 231 -9.17 21.76 -13.20
C VAL A 231 -8.17 22.88 -13.43
N THR A 232 -7.49 23.29 -12.36
CA THR A 232 -6.31 24.15 -12.41
C THR A 232 -5.07 23.29 -12.60
N VAL A 233 -4.22 23.63 -13.56
CA VAL A 233 -3.02 22.85 -13.89
C VAL A 233 -1.76 23.67 -13.60
N GLU A 234 -0.92 23.16 -12.72
CA GLU A 234 0.40 23.70 -12.38
C GLU A 234 1.49 22.77 -12.92
N ARG A 235 2.50 23.34 -13.59
CA ARG A 235 3.56 22.57 -14.27
C ARG A 235 4.93 22.99 -13.75
N SER A 236 5.75 22.02 -13.38
CA SER A 236 7.20 22.16 -13.20
C SER A 236 7.94 21.41 -14.31
N ASP A 237 9.27 21.38 -14.24
CA ASP A 237 10.10 20.68 -15.23
C ASP A 237 9.82 19.17 -15.27
N ASP A 238 9.41 18.59 -14.14
CA ASP A 238 9.28 17.15 -13.90
C ASP A 238 7.89 16.73 -13.41
N ALA A 239 7.02 17.67 -13.03
CA ALA A 239 5.72 17.35 -12.46
C ALA A 239 4.58 18.20 -13.01
N VAL A 240 3.40 17.61 -13.04
CA VAL A 240 2.14 18.29 -13.31
C VAL A 240 1.20 18.05 -12.13
N THR A 241 0.75 19.12 -11.49
CA THR A 241 -0.28 19.06 -10.44
C THR A 241 -1.60 19.60 -10.97
N LEU A 242 -2.65 18.80 -10.82
CA LEU A 242 -4.01 19.05 -11.24
C LEU A 242 -4.88 19.22 -10.00
N ARG A 243 -5.49 20.41 -9.84
CA ARG A 243 -6.37 20.75 -8.71
C ARG A 243 -7.78 21.04 -9.22
N PRO A 244 -8.73 20.11 -9.04
CA PRO A 244 -10.11 20.35 -9.40
C PRO A 244 -10.77 21.29 -8.38
N SER A 245 -11.92 21.86 -8.73
CA SER A 245 -12.75 22.62 -7.79
C SER A 245 -13.48 21.74 -6.76
N ALA A 246 -13.67 20.46 -7.07
CA ALA A 246 -14.17 19.43 -6.16
C ALA A 246 -13.51 18.07 -6.49
N GLY A 247 -13.30 17.24 -5.48
CA GLY A 247 -12.62 15.95 -5.62
C GLY A 247 -11.13 16.00 -5.27
N ALA A 248 -10.48 14.83 -5.30
CA ALA A 248 -9.08 14.70 -4.92
C ALA A 248 -8.15 15.35 -5.96
N PRO A 249 -7.17 16.17 -5.57
CA PRO A 249 -6.14 16.63 -6.49
C PRO A 249 -5.21 15.47 -6.90
N LEU A 250 -4.55 15.63 -8.04
CA LEU A 250 -3.65 14.64 -8.63
C LEU A 250 -2.31 15.30 -8.99
N ARG A 251 -1.19 14.62 -8.76
CA ARG A 251 0.13 14.99 -9.26
C ARG A 251 0.75 13.81 -10.00
N LEU A 252 1.24 14.08 -11.20
CA LEU A 252 2.05 13.15 -12.00
C LEU A 252 3.47 13.70 -12.06
N THR A 253 4.45 12.94 -11.60
CA THR A 253 5.88 13.30 -11.65
C THR A 253 6.64 12.27 -12.47
N ARG A 254 7.37 12.72 -13.49
CA ARG A 254 8.28 11.86 -14.27
C ARG A 254 9.64 11.76 -13.59
N THR A 255 10.38 10.69 -13.84
CA THR A 255 11.79 10.58 -13.43
C THR A 255 12.73 10.37 -14.61
N ASP A 256 14.03 10.35 -14.34
CA ASP A 256 15.07 10.06 -15.34
C ASP A 256 15.07 8.59 -15.76
N PHE A 257 14.64 7.69 -14.87
CA PHE A 257 14.17 6.38 -15.28
C PHE A 257 12.76 6.57 -15.89
N PRO A 258 12.38 5.94 -17.01
CA PRO A 258 11.06 6.15 -17.62
C PRO A 258 9.94 5.59 -16.73
N SER A 259 9.62 6.34 -15.68
CA SER A 259 8.62 6.06 -14.67
C SER A 259 7.78 7.30 -14.39
N VAL A 260 6.58 7.03 -13.89
CA VAL A 260 5.60 8.03 -13.48
C VAL A 260 5.24 7.75 -12.02
N HIS A 261 5.48 8.74 -11.17
CA HIS A 261 4.92 8.78 -9.82
C HIS A 261 3.55 9.44 -9.87
N VAL A 262 2.54 8.72 -9.40
CA VAL A 262 1.18 9.21 -9.26
C VAL A 262 0.92 9.48 -7.80
N ARG A 263 0.52 10.71 -7.46
CA ARG A 263 -0.01 11.04 -6.13
C ARG A 263 -1.41 11.59 -6.26
N ALA A 264 -2.34 11.12 -5.45
CA ALA A 264 -3.70 11.64 -5.41
C ALA A 264 -4.19 11.80 -3.97
N GLY A 265 -4.99 12.85 -3.72
CA GLY A 265 -5.49 13.12 -2.38
C GLY A 265 -4.34 13.33 -1.38
N LEU A 266 -4.35 12.59 -0.29
CA LEU A 266 -3.33 12.64 0.76
C LEU A 266 -2.43 11.39 0.81
N LEU A 267 -2.97 10.20 0.55
CA LEU A 267 -2.38 8.91 0.85
C LEU A 267 -2.04 8.08 -0.38
N LEU A 268 -2.78 8.25 -1.48
CA LEU A 268 -2.49 7.51 -2.70
C LEU A 268 -1.16 7.99 -3.28
N ALA A 269 -0.18 7.09 -3.28
CA ALA A 269 1.11 7.28 -3.94
C ALA A 269 1.51 5.97 -4.64
N GLU A 270 1.69 6.02 -5.94
CA GLU A 270 2.06 4.87 -6.78
C GLU A 270 3.25 5.26 -7.66
N THR A 271 4.11 4.29 -7.99
CA THR A 271 5.22 4.46 -8.92
C THR A 271 5.12 3.40 -10.00
N LEU A 272 5.09 3.81 -11.26
CA LEU A 272 4.96 2.93 -12.41
C LEU A 272 6.16 3.11 -13.35
N PRO A 273 6.94 2.06 -13.66
CA PRO A 273 7.02 0.82 -12.90
C PRO A 273 7.59 1.06 -11.48
N GLN A 274 7.23 0.20 -10.52
CA GLN A 274 7.82 0.22 -9.18
C GLN A 274 9.28 -0.30 -9.21
N CYS A 275 9.57 -1.22 -10.12
CA CYS A 275 10.91 -1.77 -10.32
C CYS A 275 11.19 -1.95 -11.81
N GLY A 276 12.37 -1.52 -12.25
CA GLY A 276 12.79 -1.61 -13.65
C GLY A 276 13.59 -2.86 -14.00
N CYS A 277 13.88 -3.72 -13.01
CA CYS A 277 14.84 -4.82 -13.19
C CYS A 277 14.35 -5.87 -14.20
N ASP A 278 15.28 -6.69 -14.67
CA ASP A 278 15.01 -7.73 -15.66
C ASP A 278 14.20 -8.91 -15.09
N ALA A 279 14.22 -9.09 -13.77
CA ALA A 279 13.37 -10.04 -13.06
C ALA A 279 11.89 -9.62 -13.03
N CYS A 280 11.65 -8.30 -13.04
CA CYS A 280 10.34 -7.70 -13.14
C CYS A 280 9.82 -7.81 -14.58
N ASP A 281 8.79 -8.64 -14.74
CA ASP A 281 8.24 -9.02 -16.04
C ASP A 281 7.05 -8.15 -16.48
N GLU A 282 6.88 -6.99 -15.85
CA GLU A 282 5.86 -6.02 -16.23
C GLU A 282 6.07 -5.51 -17.66
N THR A 283 4.97 -5.36 -18.40
CA THR A 283 4.97 -4.81 -19.75
C THR A 283 4.64 -3.32 -19.74
N ALA A 284 5.08 -2.59 -20.76
CA ALA A 284 4.65 -1.21 -20.97
C ALA A 284 3.12 -1.10 -21.05
N ALA A 285 2.46 -2.04 -21.71
CA ALA A 285 1.01 -2.05 -21.88
C ALA A 285 0.28 -2.20 -20.54
N SER A 286 0.69 -3.15 -19.69
CA SER A 286 0.07 -3.35 -18.37
C SER A 286 0.27 -2.15 -17.44
N LEU A 287 1.43 -1.49 -17.51
CA LEU A 287 1.70 -0.28 -16.73
C LEU A 287 0.90 0.92 -17.22
N ILE A 288 0.71 1.04 -18.54
CA ILE A 288 -0.15 2.05 -19.16
C ILE A 288 -1.60 1.85 -18.73
N ASP A 289 -2.11 0.63 -18.79
CA ASP A 289 -3.47 0.32 -18.34
C ASP A 289 -3.64 0.64 -16.85
N ALA A 290 -2.66 0.28 -16.01
CA ALA A 290 -2.66 0.64 -14.59
C ALA A 290 -2.66 2.17 -14.37
N LEU A 291 -1.82 2.91 -15.09
CA LEU A 291 -1.76 4.37 -14.99
C LEU A 291 -3.11 5.01 -15.37
N GLU A 292 -3.72 4.57 -16.46
CA GLU A 292 -5.01 5.08 -16.92
C GLU A 292 -6.14 4.77 -15.92
N GLN A 293 -6.20 3.53 -15.43
CA GLN A 293 -7.17 3.13 -14.42
C GLN A 293 -7.03 3.97 -13.14
N THR A 294 -5.79 4.18 -12.66
CA THR A 294 -5.53 4.99 -11.47
C THR A 294 -5.96 6.45 -11.69
N VAL A 295 -5.52 7.08 -12.77
CA VAL A 295 -5.76 8.50 -13.04
C VAL A 295 -7.25 8.79 -13.29
N LEU A 296 -7.91 7.96 -14.11
CA LEU A 296 -9.32 8.15 -14.44
C LEU A 296 -10.24 7.75 -13.28
N GLY A 297 -9.88 6.74 -12.49
CA GLY A 297 -10.62 6.38 -11.27
C GLY A 297 -10.63 7.53 -10.25
N VAL A 298 -9.50 8.22 -10.08
CA VAL A 298 -9.42 9.40 -9.20
C VAL A 298 -10.31 10.53 -9.72
N ALA A 299 -10.21 10.86 -11.01
CA ALA A 299 -11.03 11.92 -11.61
C ALA A 299 -12.54 11.61 -11.54
N ALA A 300 -12.91 10.32 -11.59
CA ALA A 300 -14.29 9.87 -11.44
C ALA A 300 -14.81 9.87 -9.99
N GLY A 301 -13.98 10.21 -9.00
CA GLY A 301 -14.38 10.21 -7.58
C GLY A 301 -14.31 8.83 -6.93
N GLY A 302 -13.52 7.90 -7.49
CA GLY A 302 -13.35 6.56 -6.94
C GLY A 302 -12.42 6.48 -5.73
N LEU A 303 -11.69 7.56 -5.42
CA LEU A 303 -10.74 7.59 -4.30
C LEU A 303 -11.46 7.85 -2.98
N ALA A 304 -11.29 6.97 -2.00
CA ALA A 304 -11.68 7.19 -0.62
C ALA A 304 -10.44 7.10 0.27
N GLU A 305 -10.35 7.99 1.27
CA GLU A 305 -9.20 8.07 2.16
C GLU A 305 -9.65 8.17 3.61
N HIS A 306 -8.92 7.49 4.48
CA HIS A 306 -9.13 7.47 5.91
C HIS A 306 -7.84 7.81 6.62
N VAL A 307 -7.84 8.85 7.44
CA VAL A 307 -6.66 9.28 8.19
C VAL A 307 -6.85 9.28 9.70
N PRO A 308 -5.74 9.07 10.42
CA PRO A 308 -5.52 9.39 11.79
C PRO A 308 -6.23 10.61 12.39
N THR A 309 -7.11 10.50 13.38
CA THR A 309 -7.35 11.64 14.31
C THR A 309 -6.23 11.80 15.34
N ARG A 310 -5.35 10.80 15.46
CA ARG A 310 -4.16 10.74 16.32
C ARG A 310 -3.00 10.17 15.51
N PRO A 311 -1.73 10.27 15.98
CA PRO A 311 -0.59 9.72 15.26
C PRO A 311 -0.82 8.23 14.92
N GLY A 312 -0.76 7.91 13.63
CA GLY A 312 -1.03 6.58 13.09
C GLY A 312 -0.99 6.61 11.57
N THR A 313 -1.14 5.44 10.96
CA THR A 313 -1.13 5.26 9.51
C THR A 313 -2.54 5.42 8.92
N GLY A 314 -2.62 6.00 7.73
CA GLY A 314 -3.85 6.15 6.96
C GLY A 314 -4.12 4.95 6.04
N ALA A 315 -5.31 4.95 5.44
CA ALA A 315 -5.76 3.98 4.45
C ALA A 315 -6.39 4.68 3.26
N PHE A 316 -6.29 4.08 2.08
CA PHE A 316 -7.05 4.54 0.92
C PHE A 316 -7.61 3.38 0.10
N HIS A 317 -8.75 3.61 -0.54
CA HIS A 317 -9.32 2.79 -1.60
C HIS A 317 -9.40 3.60 -2.88
N LEU A 318 -9.20 2.94 -4.01
CA LEU A 318 -9.54 3.46 -5.32
C LEU A 318 -10.42 2.46 -6.04
N ALA A 319 -11.68 2.86 -6.31
CA ALA A 319 -12.53 2.17 -7.26
C ALA A 319 -12.03 2.44 -8.70
N LEU A 320 -11.86 1.38 -9.48
CA LEU A 320 -11.33 1.44 -10.84
C LEU A 320 -12.44 1.42 -11.89
N PRO A 321 -12.22 2.02 -13.07
CA PRO A 321 -13.20 2.05 -14.17
C PRO A 321 -13.73 0.69 -14.63
N ASP A 322 -12.97 -0.39 -14.43
CA ASP A 322 -13.35 -1.75 -14.81
C ASP A 322 -14.24 -2.47 -13.78
N GLY A 323 -14.65 -1.76 -12.71
CA GLY A 323 -15.41 -2.31 -11.59
C GLY A 323 -14.53 -3.02 -10.54
N GLY A 324 -13.21 -3.06 -10.75
CA GLY A 324 -12.24 -3.48 -9.75
C GLY A 324 -12.00 -2.42 -8.68
N GLY A 325 -11.22 -2.78 -7.67
CA GLY A 325 -10.77 -1.87 -6.62
C GLY A 325 -9.32 -2.15 -6.24
N ARG A 326 -8.62 -1.11 -5.79
CA ARG A 326 -7.28 -1.21 -5.21
C ARG A 326 -7.27 -0.45 -3.89
N GLY A 327 -6.42 -0.85 -2.96
CA GLY A 327 -6.30 -0.12 -1.70
C GLY A 327 -5.05 -0.46 -0.94
N SER A 328 -4.68 0.46 -0.06
CA SER A 328 -3.64 0.27 0.93
C SER A 328 -4.21 0.59 2.31
N GLY A 329 -3.81 -0.20 3.30
CA GLY A 329 -4.01 0.08 4.71
C GLY A 329 -2.66 0.06 5.40
N GLY A 330 -2.42 1.01 6.29
CA GLY A 330 -1.16 1.16 7.00
C GLY A 330 -0.18 2.12 6.32
N SER A 331 -0.66 3.04 5.48
CA SER A 331 0.19 4.03 4.80
C SER A 331 0.58 5.17 5.74
N ASP A 332 1.87 5.45 5.87
CA ASP A 332 2.33 6.64 6.57
C ASP A 332 1.78 7.92 5.91
N LEU A 333 1.52 8.94 6.72
CA LEU A 333 1.21 10.25 6.17
C LEU A 333 2.45 10.80 5.45
N PRO A 334 2.31 11.35 4.24
CA PRO A 334 3.44 11.96 3.56
C PRO A 334 3.93 13.19 4.32
N ASP A 335 5.20 13.52 4.08
CA ASP A 335 5.82 14.75 4.58
C ASP A 335 4.99 15.97 4.19
N PRO A 336 4.87 16.99 5.08
CA PRO A 336 4.06 18.17 4.80
C PRO A 336 4.37 18.88 3.47
N ALA A 337 5.63 18.81 3.01
CA ALA A 337 6.06 19.40 1.75
C ALA A 337 5.52 18.67 0.50
N ASP A 338 5.19 17.38 0.62
CA ASP A 338 4.74 16.53 -0.48
C ASP A 338 3.21 16.40 -0.54
N ARG A 339 2.49 16.96 0.43
CA ARG A 339 1.03 16.90 0.51
C ARG A 339 0.37 17.73 -0.58
N LEU A 340 -0.62 17.13 -1.23
CA LEU A 340 -1.51 17.86 -2.16
C LEU A 340 -2.69 18.50 -1.43
N VAL A 341 -3.08 17.95 -0.27
CA VAL A 341 -4.18 18.40 0.58
C VAL A 341 -3.79 18.38 2.06
N ASP A 342 -4.50 19.17 2.86
CA ASP A 342 -4.40 19.12 4.32
C ASP A 342 -5.11 17.86 4.86
N PRO A 343 -4.56 17.14 5.85
CA PRO A 343 -5.25 16.07 6.56
C PRO A 343 -6.65 16.42 7.07
N GLU A 344 -6.89 17.69 7.44
CA GLU A 344 -8.23 18.14 7.86
C GLU A 344 -9.28 17.99 6.75
N ALA A 345 -8.89 18.14 5.48
CA ALA A 345 -9.79 17.96 4.35
C ALA A 345 -10.24 16.49 4.19
N VAL A 346 -9.33 15.55 4.45
CA VAL A 346 -9.66 14.11 4.43
C VAL A 346 -10.52 13.74 5.62
N LEU A 347 -10.22 14.25 6.82
CA LEU A 347 -11.05 14.05 8.01
C LEU A 347 -12.48 14.57 7.80
N ALA A 348 -12.65 15.67 7.08
CA ALA A 348 -13.97 16.24 6.79
C ALA A 348 -14.83 15.38 5.85
N LEU A 349 -14.23 14.43 5.12
CA LEU A 349 -15.00 13.45 4.32
C LEU A 349 -15.68 12.39 5.20
N ASP A 350 -15.27 12.22 6.45
CA ASP A 350 -15.82 11.25 7.40
C ASP A 350 -15.92 9.82 6.80
N GLY A 351 -14.88 9.44 6.07
CA GLY A 351 -14.77 8.15 5.40
C GLY A 351 -15.51 8.02 4.06
N ALA A 352 -16.22 9.07 3.61
CA ALA A 352 -16.80 9.11 2.28
C ALA A 352 -15.71 9.23 1.19
N PRO A 353 -15.97 8.73 -0.03
CA PRO A 353 -15.09 8.99 -1.17
C PRO A 353 -15.02 10.47 -1.50
N TRP A 354 -13.89 10.87 -2.09
CA TRP A 354 -13.76 12.17 -2.72
C TRP A 354 -14.80 12.32 -3.83
N PRO A 355 -15.40 13.51 -3.99
CA PRO A 355 -16.31 13.77 -5.11
C PRO A 355 -15.63 13.57 -6.47
N ALA A 356 -16.42 13.24 -7.48
CA ALA A 356 -15.96 13.27 -8.87
C ALA A 356 -15.55 14.69 -9.28
N TRP A 357 -14.56 14.78 -10.17
CA TRP A 357 -14.12 16.06 -10.71
C TRP A 357 -15.23 16.68 -11.56
N PRO A 358 -15.56 17.97 -11.36
CA PRO A 358 -16.56 18.63 -12.18
C PRO A 358 -16.14 18.66 -13.64
N ARG A 359 -17.05 18.32 -14.55
CA ARG A 359 -16.80 18.37 -15.99
C ARG A 359 -17.00 19.78 -16.52
N ARG A 360 -16.28 20.15 -17.57
CA ARG A 360 -16.54 21.43 -18.26
C ARG A 360 -17.93 21.40 -18.92
N ALA A 361 -18.62 22.54 -18.90
CA ALA A 361 -20.00 22.67 -19.39
C ALA A 361 -20.23 22.17 -20.84
N ALA A 362 -19.23 22.29 -21.72
CA ALA A 362 -19.33 21.81 -23.10
C ALA A 362 -19.52 20.29 -23.20
N ASP A 363 -18.94 19.53 -22.27
CA ASP A 363 -19.06 18.07 -22.23
C ASP A 363 -20.35 17.62 -21.57
N GLN A 364 -20.81 18.35 -20.55
CA GLN A 364 -22.09 18.07 -19.88
C GLN A 364 -23.27 18.20 -20.86
N ALA A 365 -23.21 19.18 -21.77
CA ALA A 365 -24.21 19.39 -22.81
C ALA A 365 -24.23 18.29 -23.88
N ALA A 366 -23.07 17.70 -24.22
CA ALA A 366 -22.97 16.61 -25.19
C ALA A 366 -23.65 15.33 -24.70
N ILE A 367 -23.49 15.01 -23.41
CA ILE A 367 -24.10 13.83 -22.76
C ILE A 367 -25.60 14.02 -22.58
N SER A 368 -26.03 15.23 -22.20
CA SER A 368 -27.45 15.54 -22.03
C SER A 368 -28.25 15.53 -23.35
N SER A 369 -27.57 15.58 -24.50
CA SER A 369 -28.17 15.56 -25.84
C SER A 369 -28.24 14.15 -26.45
N THR A 370 -27.59 13.16 -25.84
CA THR A 370 -27.54 11.76 -26.31
C THR A 370 -28.41 10.80 -25.50
N ALA A 371 -29.01 11.26 -24.40
CA ALA A 371 -30.01 10.53 -23.59
C ALA A 371 -31.45 10.85 -24.02
#